data_AF-A0A2S1LGG7-F1
#
_entry.id   AF-A0A2S1LGG7-F1
#
_cell.length_a   1.000
_cell.length_b   1.000
_cell.length_c   1.000
_cell.angle_alpha   90.00
_cell.angle_beta   90.00
_cell.angle_gamma   90.00
#
_symmetry.space_group_name_H-M   'P 1'
#
loop_
_entity.id
_entity.type
_entity.pdbx_description
1 polymer ?
#
loop_
_entity_poly.entity_id
_entity_poly.type
_entity_poly.pdbx_seq_one_letter_code
_entity_poly.pdbx_strand_id
1 'polypeptide(L)' 'MMKLTTYFSLMLVIFNLISLYFIIDLLSYDEIVGYWFNGRKKSASIQTMGYLLFVVTLLNLYFIFLIVVEKSNKND' A
#
# COMPACT_ATOMS: atom_id res chain seq x y z
N MET A 1 -26.36 6.80 0.89
CA MET A 1 -25.28 6.04 0.22
C MET A 1 -23.99 6.86 0.03
N MET A 2 -24.04 8.13 -0.43
CA MET A 2 -22.83 8.96 -0.67
C MET A 2 -21.88 9.13 0.53
N LYS A 3 -22.40 9.30 1.77
CA LYS A 3 -21.56 9.48 2.97
C LYS A 3 -20.69 8.25 3.30
N LEU A 4 -21.22 7.05 3.06
CA LEU A 4 -20.53 5.80 3.34
C LEU A 4 -19.35 5.61 2.37
N THR A 5 -19.57 5.90 1.09
CA THR A 5 -18.50 5.86 0.08
C THR A 5 -17.36 6.82 0.42
N THR A 6 -17.67 8.06 0.82
CA THR A 6 -16.65 9.03 1.22
C THR A 6 -15.85 8.55 2.44
N TYR A 7 -16.53 7.98 3.45
CA TYR A 7 -15.87 7.42 4.62
C TYR A 7 -14.94 6.25 4.27
N PHE A 8 -15.40 5.32 3.44
CA PHE A 8 -14.57 4.22 2.95
C PHE A 8 -13.38 4.72 2.12
N SER A 9 -13.57 5.71 1.26
CA SER A 9 -12.48 6.32 0.50
C SER A 9 -11.43 6.96 1.42
N LEU A 10 -11.84 7.70 2.44
CA LEU A 10 -10.94 8.25 3.46
C LEU A 10 -10.17 7.16 4.20
N MET A 11 -10.86 6.10 4.63
CA MET A 11 -10.23 4.95 5.29
C MET A 11 -9.22 4.26 4.35
N LEU A 12 -9.54 4.09 3.06
CA LEU A 12 -8.62 3.54 2.07
C LEU A 12 -7.36 4.41 1.91
N VAL A 13 -7.50 5.74 1.88
CA VAL A 13 -6.36 6.66 1.79
C VAL A 13 -5.47 6.49 3.03
N ILE A 14 -6.05 6.53 4.22
CA ILE A 14 -5.32 6.36 5.48
C ILE A 14 -4.59 5.02 5.50
N PHE A 15 -5.27 3.93 5.11
CA PHE A 15 -4.67 2.59 5.07
C PHE A 15 -3.50 2.51 4.08
N ASN A 16 -3.62 3.14 2.90
CA ASN A 16 -2.53 3.17 1.92
C ASN A 16 -1.35 4.03 2.41
N LEU A 17 -1.58 5.13 3.12
CA LEU A 17 -0.50 5.94 3.72
C LEU A 17 0.24 5.18 4.82
N ILE A 18 -0.50 4.50 5.70
CA ILE A 18 0.08 3.60 6.71
C ILE A 18 0.87 2.48 6.04
N SER A 19 0.32 1.87 4.99
CA SER A 19 1.02 0.83 4.21
C SER A 19 2.31 1.36 3.59
N LEU A 20 2.28 2.59 3.05
CA LEU A 20 3.45 3.23 2.45
C LEU A 20 4.57 3.41 3.47
N TYR A 21 4.24 3.84 4.70
CA TYR A 21 5.20 3.92 5.81
C TYR A 21 5.86 2.58 6.08
N PHE A 22 5.07 1.51 6.22
CA PHE A 22 5.60 0.16 6.45
C PHE A 22 6.43 -0.37 5.27
N ILE A 23 6.05 -0.07 4.03
CA ILE A 23 6.79 -0.50 2.84
C ILE A 23 8.13 0.22 2.73
N ILE A 24 8.17 1.53 3.02
CA ILE A 24 9.42 2.29 3.03
C ILE A 24 10.35 1.75 4.12
N ASP A 25 9.82 1.49 5.32
CA ASP A 25 10.59 0.85 6.39
C ASP A 25 11.09 -0.54 5.94
N LEU A 26 10.22 -1.35 5.33
CA LEU A 26 10.55 -2.67 4.79
C LEU A 26 11.69 -2.61 3.75
N LEU A 27 11.65 -1.63 2.85
CA LEU A 27 12.68 -1.42 1.82
C LEU A 27 14.04 -0.97 2.37
N SER A 28 14.11 -0.52 3.63
CA SER A 28 15.37 -0.20 4.29
C SER A 28 16.16 -1.44 4.72
N TYR A 29 15.52 -2.61 4.75
CA TYR A 29 16.16 -3.88 5.08
C TYR A 29 16.65 -4.58 3.80
N ASP A 30 17.81 -5.23 3.90
CA ASP A 30 18.38 -5.97 2.76
C ASP A 30 17.69 -7.33 2.55
N GLU A 31 17.39 -8.07 3.63
CA GLU A 31 16.83 -9.42 3.58
C GLU A 31 15.81 -9.68 4.70
N ILE A 32 14.73 -10.40 4.37
CA ILE A 32 13.84 -11.00 5.38
C ILE A 32 14.39 -12.37 5.71
N VAL A 33 14.64 -12.62 7.00
CA VAL A 33 15.09 -13.92 7.50
C VAL A 33 13.91 -14.65 8.16
N GLY A 34 13.50 -15.76 7.57
CA GLY A 34 12.57 -16.71 8.15
C GLY A 34 13.27 -17.96 8.68
N TYR A 35 12.63 -18.66 9.61
CA TYR A 35 13.08 -19.96 10.11
C TYR A 35 12.10 -21.05 9.67
N TRP A 36 12.63 -22.12 9.09
CA TRP A 36 11.84 -23.31 8.76
C TRP A 36 11.63 -24.17 10.02
N PHE A 37 10.62 -25.06 10.02
CA PHE A 37 10.35 -26.03 11.09
C PHE A 37 11.56 -26.89 11.51
N ASN A 38 12.57 -27.04 10.66
CA ASN A 38 13.81 -27.77 10.95
C ASN A 38 14.98 -26.85 11.36
N GLY A 39 14.71 -25.60 11.71
CA GLY A 39 15.71 -24.62 12.15
C GLY A 39 16.55 -24.02 11.01
N ARG A 40 16.34 -24.42 9.74
CA ARG A 40 17.05 -23.82 8.61
C ARG A 40 16.60 -22.37 8.40
N LYS A 41 17.57 -21.48 8.21
CA LYS A 41 17.34 -20.09 7.83
C LYS A 41 16.96 -20.04 6.35
N LYS A 42 15.89 -19.32 6.04
CA LYS A 42 15.52 -18.93 4.68
C LYS A 42 15.61 -17.41 4.61
N SER A 43 16.56 -16.89 3.85
CA SER A 43 16.57 -15.47 3.50
C SER A 43 15.93 -15.25 2.14
N ALA A 44 15.26 -14.12 2.00
CA ALA A 44 14.75 -13.64 0.72
C ALA A 44 15.04 -12.15 0.59
N SER A 45 15.47 -11.73 -0.61
CA SER A 45 15.64 -10.32 -0.92
C SER A 45 14.28 -9.62 -0.83
N ILE A 46 14.26 -8.50 -0.12
CA ILE A 46 13.06 -7.71 0.13
C ILE A 46 12.75 -6.81 -1.06
N GLN A 47 13.79 -6.35 -1.76
CA GLN A 47 13.72 -5.26 -2.73
C GLN A 47 12.65 -5.49 -3.80
N THR A 48 12.64 -6.66 -4.45
CA THR A 48 11.68 -6.95 -5.53
C THR A 48 10.23 -6.89 -5.05
N MET A 49 9.93 -7.52 -3.90
CA MET A 49 8.57 -7.54 -3.36
C MET A 49 8.18 -6.17 -2.78
N GLY A 50 9.11 -5.51 -2.10
CA GLY A 50 8.92 -4.18 -1.52
C GLY A 50 8.61 -3.13 -2.60
N TYR A 51 9.36 -3.12 -3.70
CA TYR A 51 9.10 -2.20 -4.82
C TYR A 51 7.77 -2.49 -5.51
N LEU A 52 7.39 -3.77 -5.65
CA LEU A 52 6.09 -4.13 -6.20
C LEU A 52 4.95 -3.62 -5.31
N LEU A 53 5.04 -3.85 -4.00
CA LEU A 53 4.08 -3.32 -3.03
C LEU A 53 4.04 -1.79 -3.07
N PHE A 54 5.20 -1.13 -3.13
CA PHE A 54 5.31 0.33 -3.21
C PHE A 54 4.58 0.91 -4.41
N VAL A 55 4.84 0.37 -5.61
CA VAL A 55 4.17 0.80 -6.85
C VAL A 55 2.67 0.58 -6.77
N VAL A 56 2.23 -0.58 -6.26
CA VAL A 56 0.80 -0.88 -6.12
C VAL A 56 0.12 0.09 -5.15
N THR A 57 0.75 0.41 -4.01
CA THR A 57 0.22 1.39 -3.05
C THR A 57 0.13 2.79 -3.66
N LEU A 58 1.13 3.22 -4.42
CA LEU A 58 1.07 4.50 -5.14
C LEU A 58 -0.04 4.53 -6.19
N LEU A 59 -0.20 3.46 -6.97
CA LEU A 59 -1.28 3.34 -7.95
C LEU A 59 -2.66 3.38 -7.27
N ASN A 60 -2.84 2.72 -6.13
CA ASN A 60 -4.08 2.80 -5.37
C ASN A 60 -4.41 4.23 -4.95
N LEU A 61 -3.44 4.98 -4.42
CA LEU A 61 -3.62 6.38 -4.06
C LEU A 61 -3.98 7.24 -5.29
N TYR A 62 -3.30 7.00 -6.42
CA TYR A 62 -3.56 7.70 -7.68
C TYR A 62 -4.98 7.42 -8.20
N PHE A 63 -5.44 6.17 -8.19
CA PHE A 63 -6.80 5.83 -8.62
C PHE A 63 -7.86 6.45 -7.71
N ILE A 64 -7.65 6.46 -6.39
CA ILE A 64 -8.57 7.13 -5.47
C ILE A 64 -8.64 8.63 -5.77
N PHE A 65 -7.50 9.26 -6.03
CA PHE A 65 -7.43 10.67 -6.40
C PHE A 65 -8.24 10.94 -7.69
N LEU A 66 -8.05 10.14 -8.74
CA LEU A 66 -8.82 10.28 -9.99
C LEU A 66 -10.33 10.15 -9.76
N ILE A 67 -10.77 9.16 -8.97
CA ILE A 67 -12.20 8.96 -8.67
C ILE A 67 -12.79 10.18 -7.93
N VAL A 68 -12.04 10.76 -6.99
CA VAL A 68 -12.47 11.93 -6.24
C VAL A 68 -12.59 13.16 -7.15
N VAL A 69 -11.59 13.39 -8.00
CA VAL A 69 -11.58 14.52 -8.96
C VAL A 69 -12.73 14.38 -9.97
N GLU A 70 -12.90 13.19 -10.57
CA GLU A 70 -13.99 12.94 -11.52
C GLU A 70 -15.36 13.18 -10.88
N LYS A 71 -15.53 12.75 -9.63
CA LYS A 71 -16.77 12.99 -8.89
C LYS A 71 -16.98 14.46 -8.54
N SER A 72 -15.92 15.21 -8.25
CA SER A 72 -16.00 16.65 -8.02
C SER A 72 -16.50 17.37 -9.27
N ASN A 73 -15.89 17.10 -10.43
CA ASN A 73 -16.25 17.74 -11.70
C ASN A 73 -17.68 17.43 -12.18
N LYS A 74 -18.31 16.35 -11.70
CA LYS A 74 -19.71 16.00 -12.01
C LYS A 74 -20.74 16.70 -11.11
N ASN A 75 -20.30 17.31 -10.01
CA ASN A 75 -21.19 18.04 -9.09
C ASN A 75 -21.14 19.57 -9.28
N ASP A 76 -20.29 20.06 -10.17
CA ASP A 76 -20.28 21.44 -10.70
C ASP A 76 -21.17 21.53 -11.95
#